data_AF-A0AB38XSA7-F1
#
_entry.id   AF-A0AB38XSA7-F1
#
_cell.length_a   1.000
_cell.length_b   1.000
_cell.length_c   1.000
_cell.angle_alpha   90.00
_cell.angle_beta   90.00
_cell.angle_gamma   90.00
#
_symmetry.space_group_name_H-M   'P 1'
#
loop_
_entity.id
_entity.type
_entity.pdbx_description
1 polymer ?
#
loop_
_entity_poly.entity_id
_entity_poly.type
_entity_poly.pdbx_seq_one_letter_code
_entity_poly.pdbx_strand_id
1 'polypeptide(L)'
;MAETAKPIVPDNFPNVINPAENFQPQDPKYVESPEVTVTFEDGTPAEGATVHRGDVLIVRGSGFNPSANRGGYPLPIPPGVPNGVYVLYSAFPDSWKPSEGAPSSSRKHPHDNIAWVTPVGTLEAIPNQGVDMRRSIARQATPMADDGSFEARIVVDPPETPAGDNWGIYVYPAAGSINEAEEIYIPLNYSDAPGKNAPAPSSEDLVISVSALEKVFGALGGGVTAKNGALEPEAGVVSFTRDNDNSDAEGESYRGEVHITAKFSLVHVVVRNPRIEEGPTGKIITAEVSQGYDVGPDEMERMPIAAVVNSDGDQLITTIGTISQIR
;
A
#
# COMPACT_ATOMS: atom_id res chain seq x y z
N MET A 1 45.47 36.39 20.60
CA MET A 1 45.27 35.51 19.44
C MET A 1 45.09 34.10 19.97
N ALA A 2 43.87 33.76 20.37
CA ALA A 2 43.53 32.43 20.86
C ALA A 2 42.55 31.86 19.83
N GLU A 3 43.06 30.91 19.06
CA GLU A 3 42.38 30.19 18.00
C GLU A 3 41.20 29.40 18.58
N THR A 4 40.03 29.60 18.01
CA THR A 4 38.78 28.98 18.43
C THR A 4 38.84 27.50 18.04
N ALA A 5 39.05 26.62 19.01
CA ALA A 5 38.96 25.18 18.77
C ALA A 5 37.52 24.85 18.35
N LYS A 6 37.35 24.40 17.11
CA LYS A 6 36.07 23.86 16.61
C LYS A 6 35.68 22.65 17.46
N PRO A 7 34.39 22.48 17.81
CA PRO A 7 33.93 21.28 18.48
C PRO A 7 34.27 20.07 17.60
N ILE A 8 35.03 19.14 18.17
CA ILE A 8 35.34 17.84 17.57
C ILE A 8 34.03 17.05 17.60
N VAL A 9 33.47 16.79 16.43
CA VAL A 9 32.41 15.79 16.26
C VAL A 9 33.04 14.43 16.58
N PRO A 10 32.53 13.66 17.54
CA PRO A 10 33.04 12.31 17.77
C PRO A 10 32.82 11.47 16.52
N ASP A 11 33.88 10.86 15.97
CA ASP A 11 33.84 9.95 14.82
C ASP A 11 33.06 8.64 15.09
N ASN A 12 32.39 8.54 16.24
CA ASN A 12 31.54 7.40 16.56
C ASN A 12 30.13 7.64 16.01
N PHE A 13 30.00 7.56 14.68
CA PHE A 13 28.80 6.91 14.15
C PHE A 13 28.74 5.51 14.77
N PRO A 14 27.59 5.05 15.28
CA PRO A 14 27.45 3.63 15.64
C PRO A 14 27.89 2.85 14.41
N ASN A 15 28.90 1.98 14.60
CA ASN A 15 29.50 1.18 13.54
C ASN A 15 28.41 0.73 12.58
N VAL A 16 28.51 1.19 11.33
CA VAL A 16 27.88 0.52 10.21
C VAL A 16 28.26 -0.94 10.40
N ILE A 17 27.26 -1.77 10.69
CA ILE A 17 27.42 -3.21 10.89
C ILE A 17 28.27 -3.67 9.71
N ASN A 18 29.49 -4.14 9.99
CA ASN A 18 30.39 -4.62 8.97
C ASN A 18 29.66 -5.75 8.24
N PRO A 19 29.23 -5.59 6.96
CA PRO A 19 28.33 -6.55 6.33
C PRO A 19 28.96 -7.96 6.28
N ALA A 20 30.30 -8.02 6.29
CA ALA A 20 31.08 -9.25 6.26
C ALA A 20 31.01 -10.10 7.54
N GLU A 21 30.74 -9.51 8.72
CA GLU A 21 30.80 -10.25 9.99
C GLU A 21 29.49 -10.98 10.34
N ASN A 22 28.38 -10.66 9.65
CA ASN A 22 27.10 -11.37 9.74
C ASN A 22 26.75 -12.19 8.49
N PHE A 23 27.71 -12.42 7.58
CA PHE A 23 27.63 -13.54 6.63
C PHE A 23 27.76 -14.85 7.42
N GLN A 24 26.71 -15.23 8.13
CA GLN A 24 26.50 -16.65 8.37
C GLN A 24 26.04 -17.25 7.03
N PRO A 25 26.75 -18.27 6.50
CA PRO A 25 26.23 -19.07 5.41
C PRO A 25 24.82 -19.53 5.75
N GLN A 26 23.97 -19.73 4.73
CA GLN A 26 22.74 -20.52 4.85
C GLN A 26 23.01 -21.68 5.81
N ASP A 27 22.21 -21.87 6.86
CA ASP A 27 22.41 -23.00 7.76
C ASP A 27 22.31 -24.26 6.88
N PRO A 28 23.41 -25.01 6.67
CA PRO A 28 23.45 -26.08 5.68
C PRO A 28 22.53 -27.26 6.03
N LYS A 29 21.79 -27.18 7.15
CA LYS A 29 20.77 -28.13 7.58
C LYS A 29 19.35 -27.77 7.15
N TYR A 30 19.08 -26.57 6.66
CA TYR A 30 17.74 -26.18 6.19
C TYR A 30 17.57 -26.59 4.72
N VAL A 31 16.72 -27.58 4.45
CA VAL A 31 16.32 -27.93 3.08
C VAL A 31 14.97 -27.26 2.82
N GLU A 32 14.97 -26.23 1.99
CA GLU A 32 13.75 -25.56 1.54
C GLU A 32 12.81 -26.55 0.85
N SER A 33 11.57 -26.60 1.32
CA SER A 33 10.49 -27.37 0.71
C SER A 33 9.20 -26.56 0.86
N PRO A 34 9.15 -25.35 0.27
CA PRO A 34 8.03 -24.45 0.47
C PRO A 34 6.76 -25.01 -0.17
N GLU A 35 5.70 -25.03 0.61
CA GLU A 35 4.36 -25.42 0.20
C GLU A 35 3.40 -24.29 0.52
N VAL A 36 2.43 -24.06 -0.38
CA VAL A 36 1.42 -23.01 -0.23
C VAL A 36 0.05 -23.61 -0.43
N THR A 37 -0.87 -23.28 0.48
CA THR A 37 -2.29 -23.61 0.35
C THR A 37 -3.12 -22.33 0.42
N VAL A 38 -4.23 -22.29 -0.32
CA VAL A 38 -5.12 -21.13 -0.38
C VAL A 38 -6.54 -21.58 -0.07
N THR A 39 -7.17 -20.90 0.89
CA THR A 39 -8.58 -21.11 1.24
C THR A 39 -9.34 -19.79 1.21
N PHE A 40 -10.67 -19.86 1.16
CA PHE A 40 -11.52 -18.75 1.56
C PHE A 40 -11.52 -18.61 3.10
N GLU A 41 -12.13 -17.53 3.63
CA GLU A 41 -12.26 -17.31 5.08
C GLU A 41 -13.03 -18.41 5.81
N ASP A 42 -13.93 -19.13 5.12
CA ASP A 42 -14.67 -20.27 5.67
C ASP A 42 -13.88 -21.60 5.66
N GLY A 43 -12.63 -21.58 5.18
CA GLY A 43 -11.75 -22.75 5.10
C GLY A 43 -11.90 -23.58 3.83
N THR A 44 -12.82 -23.23 2.92
CA THR A 44 -12.96 -23.93 1.63
C THR A 44 -11.72 -23.73 0.76
N PRO A 45 -11.13 -24.78 0.15
CA PRO A 45 -10.02 -24.63 -0.79
C PRO A 45 -10.37 -23.70 -1.96
N ALA A 46 -9.46 -22.79 -2.31
CA ALA A 46 -9.69 -21.77 -3.34
C ALA A 46 -8.96 -22.04 -4.66
N GLU A 47 -8.03 -22.99 -4.72
CA GLU A 47 -7.31 -23.32 -5.95
C GLU A 47 -8.27 -23.71 -7.09
N GLY A 48 -8.11 -23.09 -8.26
CA GLY A 48 -8.99 -23.24 -9.42
C GLY A 48 -10.37 -22.57 -9.29
N ALA A 49 -10.72 -21.99 -8.15
CA ALA A 49 -11.97 -21.26 -7.96
C ALA A 49 -12.01 -19.97 -8.79
N THR A 50 -13.21 -19.44 -9.02
CA THR A 50 -13.38 -18.07 -9.55
C THR A 50 -13.60 -17.12 -8.39
N VAL A 51 -12.74 -16.11 -8.29
CA VAL A 51 -12.83 -15.05 -7.27
C VAL A 51 -13.25 -13.73 -7.90
N HIS A 52 -13.80 -12.86 -7.06
CA HIS A 52 -14.27 -11.53 -7.44
C HIS A 52 -13.55 -10.48 -6.58
N ARG A 53 -13.52 -9.25 -7.05
CA ARG A 53 -13.02 -8.12 -6.25
C ARG A 53 -13.72 -8.06 -4.89
N GLY A 54 -12.94 -7.88 -3.83
CA GLY A 54 -13.39 -7.87 -2.43
C GLY A 54 -13.43 -9.24 -1.75
N ASP A 55 -13.33 -10.35 -2.50
CA ASP A 55 -13.20 -11.68 -1.86
C ASP A 55 -11.93 -11.76 -1.03
N VAL A 56 -11.96 -12.57 0.02
CA VAL A 56 -10.84 -12.71 0.96
C VAL A 56 -10.28 -14.12 0.89
N LEU A 57 -8.97 -14.19 0.69
CA LEU A 57 -8.19 -15.42 0.61
C LEU A 57 -7.26 -15.51 1.83
N ILE A 58 -7.20 -16.70 2.42
CA ILE A 58 -6.23 -17.05 3.45
C ILE A 58 -5.17 -17.92 2.80
N VAL A 59 -3.95 -17.40 2.72
CA VAL A 59 -2.79 -18.07 2.14
C VAL A 59 -1.91 -18.58 3.28
N ARG A 60 -1.67 -19.89 3.33
CA ARG A 60 -0.77 -20.49 4.32
C ARG A 60 0.45 -21.06 3.63
N GLY A 61 1.61 -20.70 4.16
CA GLY A 61 2.89 -21.24 3.73
C GLY A 61 3.54 -22.08 4.82
N SER A 62 4.34 -23.07 4.42
CA SER A 62 5.22 -23.85 5.29
C SER A 62 6.49 -24.25 4.53
N GLY A 63 7.60 -24.49 5.23
CA GLY A 63 8.84 -24.96 4.61
C GLY A 63 9.66 -23.86 3.91
N PHE A 64 9.33 -22.59 4.16
CA PHE A 64 10.09 -21.41 3.73
C PHE A 64 11.28 -21.17 4.67
N ASN A 65 12.40 -20.71 4.15
CA ASN A 65 13.59 -20.51 4.99
C ASN A 65 13.60 -19.11 5.62
N PRO A 66 13.40 -18.97 6.95
CA PRO A 66 13.38 -17.66 7.59
C PRO A 66 14.74 -16.95 7.56
N SER A 67 15.81 -17.66 7.20
CA SER A 67 17.15 -17.10 7.02
C SER A 67 17.52 -16.81 5.55
N ALA A 68 16.65 -17.12 4.57
CA ALA A 68 16.90 -16.89 3.15
C ALA A 68 16.66 -15.44 2.71
N ASN A 69 16.75 -15.19 1.40
CA ASN A 69 16.41 -13.92 0.75
C ASN A 69 17.15 -12.70 1.30
N ARG A 70 18.44 -12.84 1.64
CA ARG A 70 19.29 -11.75 2.19
C ARG A 70 19.89 -10.79 1.15
N GLY A 71 19.60 -11.03 -0.13
CA GLY A 71 20.09 -10.24 -1.27
C GLY A 71 19.14 -9.09 -1.63
N GLY A 72 19.12 -8.69 -2.89
CA GLY A 72 18.16 -7.70 -3.41
C GLY A 72 18.57 -6.24 -3.25
N TYR A 73 17.57 -5.37 -3.14
CA TYR A 73 17.76 -3.93 -3.08
C TYR A 73 18.38 -3.48 -1.74
N PRO A 74 19.17 -2.39 -1.71
CA PRO A 74 19.79 -1.89 -0.47
C PRO A 74 18.81 -1.20 0.49
N LEU A 75 17.57 -1.00 0.07
CA LEU A 75 16.46 -0.41 0.83
C LEU A 75 15.17 -1.16 0.46
N PRO A 76 14.18 -1.25 1.37
CA PRO A 76 14.14 -0.67 2.72
C PRO A 76 14.83 -1.51 3.80
N ILE A 77 15.00 -2.80 3.56
CA ILE A 77 15.64 -3.73 4.50
C ILE A 77 17.17 -3.65 4.31
N PRO A 78 17.97 -3.52 5.38
CA PRO A 78 19.41 -3.47 5.27
C PRO A 78 20.01 -4.71 4.58
N PRO A 79 21.08 -4.56 3.77
CA PRO A 79 21.74 -5.70 3.14
C PRO A 79 22.14 -6.80 4.14
N GLY A 80 21.88 -8.06 3.78
CA GLY A 80 22.21 -9.21 4.63
C GLY A 80 21.13 -9.61 5.63
N VAL A 81 20.09 -8.79 5.82
CA VAL A 81 18.89 -9.14 6.58
C VAL A 81 17.92 -9.93 5.68
N PRO A 82 17.32 -11.03 6.15
CA PRO A 82 16.31 -11.77 5.38
C PRO A 82 15.15 -10.89 4.93
N ASN A 83 14.90 -10.79 3.62
CA ASN A 83 13.78 -10.02 3.09
C ASN A 83 12.43 -10.73 3.25
N GLY A 84 12.42 -12.05 3.43
CA GLY A 84 11.19 -12.85 3.37
C GLY A 84 10.60 -12.92 1.97
N VAL A 85 9.27 -13.06 1.88
CA VAL A 85 8.53 -13.26 0.62
C VAL A 85 7.34 -12.31 0.51
N TYR A 86 6.96 -12.02 -0.72
CA TYR A 86 5.71 -11.37 -1.06
C TYR A 86 4.64 -12.42 -1.33
N VAL A 87 3.43 -12.18 -0.82
CA VAL A 87 2.23 -12.96 -1.11
C VAL A 87 1.14 -12.00 -1.59
N LEU A 88 0.59 -12.24 -2.78
CA LEU A 88 -0.42 -11.37 -3.37
C LEU A 88 -1.31 -12.10 -4.37
N TYR A 89 -2.42 -11.47 -4.75
CA TYR A 89 -3.26 -11.87 -5.87
C TYR A 89 -3.06 -10.91 -7.06
N SER A 90 -2.80 -11.42 -8.26
CA SER A 90 -2.74 -10.63 -9.50
C SER A 90 -2.81 -11.54 -10.74
N ALA A 91 -2.63 -10.96 -11.92
CA ALA A 91 -2.32 -11.69 -13.14
C ALA A 91 -0.98 -11.26 -13.75
N PHE A 92 -0.09 -12.23 -13.87
CA PHE A 92 1.25 -12.08 -14.43
C PHE A 92 1.35 -12.83 -15.77
N PRO A 93 2.35 -12.51 -16.63
CA PRO A 93 2.64 -13.31 -17.82
C PRO A 93 3.36 -14.62 -17.43
N ASP A 94 3.58 -15.52 -18.39
CA ASP A 94 4.36 -16.75 -18.14
C ASP A 94 5.77 -16.44 -17.61
N SER A 95 6.42 -15.42 -18.19
CA SER A 95 7.73 -14.93 -17.78
C SER A 95 7.62 -13.94 -16.62
N TRP A 96 7.24 -14.43 -15.44
CA TRP A 96 7.09 -13.61 -14.23
C TRP A 96 8.20 -13.83 -13.20
N LYS A 97 8.93 -14.94 -13.27
CA LYS A 97 9.88 -15.38 -12.25
C LYS A 97 11.15 -14.53 -12.17
N PRO A 98 11.48 -13.94 -10.99
CA PRO A 98 12.75 -13.25 -10.79
C PRO A 98 13.99 -14.11 -11.09
N SER A 99 13.99 -15.39 -10.72
CA SER A 99 15.09 -16.34 -10.95
C SER A 99 15.42 -16.54 -12.43
N GLU A 100 14.43 -16.37 -13.30
CA GLU A 100 14.55 -16.44 -14.76
C GLU A 100 14.85 -15.06 -15.38
N GLY A 101 15.10 -14.04 -14.56
CA GLY A 101 15.44 -12.69 -15.01
C GLY A 101 14.24 -11.83 -15.39
N ALA A 102 13.01 -12.22 -15.03
CA ALA A 102 11.83 -11.42 -15.33
C ALA A 102 11.87 -10.08 -14.57
N PRO A 103 11.65 -8.94 -15.27
CA PRO A 103 11.67 -7.63 -14.66
C PRO A 103 10.51 -7.45 -13.67
N SER A 104 10.65 -6.49 -12.74
CA SER A 104 9.58 -6.15 -11.80
C SER A 104 8.30 -5.68 -12.49
N SER A 105 8.39 -5.12 -13.70
CA SER A 105 7.23 -4.71 -14.50
C SER A 105 6.33 -5.89 -14.91
N SER A 106 6.85 -7.12 -14.93
CA SER A 106 6.04 -8.33 -15.16
C SER A 106 5.17 -8.69 -13.95
N ARG A 107 5.40 -8.07 -12.79
CA ARG A 107 4.76 -8.39 -11.51
C ARG A 107 3.96 -7.19 -10.98
N LYS A 108 2.98 -6.71 -11.76
CA LYS A 108 2.17 -5.54 -11.39
C LYS A 108 1.10 -5.92 -10.35
N HIS A 109 1.04 -5.18 -9.25
CA HIS A 109 0.04 -5.35 -8.18
C HIS A 109 -0.18 -4.00 -7.49
N PRO A 110 -1.31 -3.79 -6.77
CA PRO A 110 -1.43 -2.65 -5.88
C PRO A 110 -0.44 -2.80 -4.73
N HIS A 111 0.36 -1.77 -4.47
CA HIS A 111 1.41 -1.85 -3.47
C HIS A 111 0.87 -1.97 -2.04
N ASP A 112 -0.35 -1.54 -1.79
CA ASP A 112 -1.05 -1.61 -0.50
C ASP A 112 -1.89 -2.88 -0.31
N ASN A 113 -1.97 -3.73 -1.33
CA ASN A 113 -2.70 -5.00 -1.29
C ASN A 113 -1.76 -6.19 -1.52
N ILE A 114 -0.82 -6.35 -0.58
CA ILE A 114 0.21 -7.39 -0.57
C ILE A 114 0.49 -7.74 0.89
N ALA A 115 0.73 -9.02 1.15
CA ALA A 115 1.35 -9.44 2.39
C ALA A 115 2.86 -9.57 2.14
N TRP A 116 3.64 -8.71 2.80
CA TRP A 116 5.07 -8.88 2.92
C TRP A 116 5.34 -9.80 4.11
N VAL A 117 5.51 -11.09 3.84
CA VAL A 117 5.81 -12.07 4.87
C VAL A 117 7.27 -11.93 5.27
N THR A 118 7.52 -11.46 6.49
CA THR A 118 8.86 -11.14 7.00
C THR A 118 9.23 -12.01 8.20
N PRO A 119 10.45 -12.57 8.24
CA PRO A 119 10.99 -13.21 9.45
C PRO A 119 11.10 -12.24 10.64
N VAL A 120 11.13 -12.81 11.85
CA VAL A 120 11.33 -12.05 13.09
C VAL A 120 12.57 -11.15 13.01
N GLY A 121 12.45 -9.90 13.44
CA GLY A 121 13.55 -8.93 13.46
C GLY A 121 13.75 -8.15 12.14
N THR A 122 13.10 -8.57 11.06
CA THR A 122 13.24 -7.92 9.74
C THR A 122 12.72 -6.48 9.75
N LEU A 123 11.52 -6.25 10.31
CA LEU A 123 10.94 -4.91 10.42
C LEU A 123 11.74 -4.03 11.38
N GLU A 124 12.24 -4.61 12.47
CA GLU A 124 13.05 -3.93 13.48
C GLU A 124 14.38 -3.44 12.92
N ALA A 125 14.91 -4.14 11.91
CA ALA A 125 16.15 -3.76 11.23
C ALA A 125 15.97 -2.56 10.28
N ILE A 126 14.74 -2.22 9.88
CA ILE A 126 14.49 -1.07 9.01
C ILE A 126 14.78 0.22 9.79
N PRO A 127 15.67 1.09 9.29
CA PRO A 127 15.96 2.36 9.93
C PRO A 127 14.67 3.17 10.15
N ASN A 128 14.45 3.61 11.38
CA ASN A 128 13.31 4.44 11.78
C ASN A 128 13.71 5.89 12.09
N GLN A 129 14.91 6.30 11.67
CA GLN A 129 15.43 7.66 11.80
C GLN A 129 15.70 8.22 10.40
N GLY A 130 15.16 9.40 10.10
CA GLY A 130 15.24 10.01 8.77
C GLY A 130 14.06 9.60 7.89
N VAL A 131 14.28 8.72 6.93
CA VAL A 131 13.22 8.21 6.04
C VAL A 131 12.56 7.01 6.70
N ASP A 132 11.40 7.21 7.36
CA ASP A 132 10.66 6.13 8.01
C ASP A 132 9.89 5.28 6.98
N MET A 133 10.58 4.33 6.38
CA MET A 133 9.96 3.32 5.51
C MET A 133 9.26 2.23 6.34
N ARG A 134 9.68 2.03 7.60
CA ARG A 134 9.22 0.95 8.48
C ARG A 134 7.73 1.06 8.72
N ARG A 135 7.21 2.25 8.98
CA ARG A 135 5.77 2.48 9.20
C ARG A 135 4.92 1.94 8.05
N SER A 136 5.26 2.33 6.82
CA SER A 136 4.49 1.93 5.64
C SER A 136 4.56 0.41 5.39
N ILE A 137 5.72 -0.19 5.63
CA ILE A 137 5.95 -1.62 5.45
C ILE A 137 5.24 -2.42 6.54
N ALA A 138 5.20 -1.92 7.78
CA ALA A 138 4.51 -2.58 8.89
C ALA A 138 3.02 -2.80 8.62
N ARG A 139 2.37 -1.99 7.76
CA ARG A 139 0.97 -2.21 7.34
C ARG A 139 0.76 -3.46 6.48
N GLN A 140 1.80 -3.84 5.75
CA GLN A 140 1.80 -4.97 4.81
C GLN A 140 2.50 -6.18 5.41
N ALA A 141 3.21 -5.98 6.51
CA ALA A 141 4.03 -7.02 7.10
C ALA A 141 3.18 -8.11 7.72
N THR A 142 3.49 -9.34 7.35
CA THR A 142 2.93 -10.56 7.94
C THR A 142 4.08 -11.34 8.57
N PRO A 143 3.97 -11.80 9.83
CA PRO A 143 5.06 -12.51 10.46
C PRO A 143 5.27 -13.89 9.82
N MET A 144 6.54 -14.25 9.59
CA MET A 144 6.97 -15.64 9.37
C MET A 144 7.49 -16.21 10.68
N ALA A 145 7.04 -17.41 11.04
CA ALA A 145 7.55 -18.14 12.18
C ALA A 145 8.96 -18.69 11.93
N ASP A 146 9.68 -19.04 13.00
CA ASP A 146 11.05 -19.58 12.94
C ASP A 146 11.14 -20.96 12.24
N ASP A 147 10.00 -21.65 12.07
CA ASP A 147 9.91 -22.90 11.31
C ASP A 147 9.61 -22.70 9.83
N GLY A 148 9.46 -21.44 9.38
CA GLY A 148 9.14 -21.12 7.99
C GLY A 148 7.65 -21.12 7.65
N SER A 149 6.78 -21.22 8.66
CA SER A 149 5.34 -21.12 8.44
C SER A 149 4.83 -19.68 8.51
N PHE A 150 3.75 -19.41 7.77
CA PHE A 150 3.03 -18.14 7.84
C PHE A 150 1.56 -18.31 7.47
N GLU A 151 0.73 -17.34 7.87
CA GLU A 151 -0.64 -17.18 7.41
C GLU A 151 -0.85 -15.72 6.99
N ALA A 152 -1.18 -15.51 5.72
CA ALA A 152 -1.42 -14.21 5.12
C ALA A 152 -2.88 -14.08 4.69
N ARG A 153 -3.51 -12.95 5.02
CA ARG A 153 -4.85 -12.59 4.57
C ARG A 153 -4.76 -11.64 3.39
N ILE A 154 -5.24 -12.06 2.22
CA ILE A 154 -5.21 -11.31 0.97
C ILE A 154 -6.62 -10.95 0.56
N VAL A 155 -6.88 -9.66 0.33
CA VAL A 155 -8.12 -9.20 -0.31
C VAL A 155 -7.90 -9.26 -1.82
N VAL A 156 -8.83 -9.83 -2.57
CA VAL A 156 -8.80 -9.83 -4.02
C VAL A 156 -9.11 -8.42 -4.50
N ASP A 157 -8.08 -7.69 -4.90
CA ASP A 157 -8.23 -6.38 -5.53
C ASP A 157 -7.09 -6.21 -6.52
N PRO A 158 -7.21 -6.77 -7.74
CA PRO A 158 -6.14 -6.69 -8.73
C PRO A 158 -6.06 -5.30 -9.37
N PRO A 159 -4.94 -4.95 -10.01
CA PRO A 159 -4.83 -3.70 -10.75
C PRO A 159 -5.79 -3.71 -11.94
N GLU A 160 -6.36 -2.55 -12.28
CA GLU A 160 -7.25 -2.37 -13.44
C GLU A 160 -6.65 -2.84 -14.77
N THR A 161 -5.33 -2.77 -14.88
CA THR A 161 -4.59 -3.32 -16.02
C THR A 161 -3.47 -4.22 -15.49
N PRO A 162 -3.68 -5.54 -15.43
CA PRO A 162 -2.64 -6.48 -14.99
C PRO A 162 -1.50 -6.59 -16.01
N ALA A 163 -0.42 -7.27 -15.62
CA ALA A 163 0.77 -7.43 -16.47
C ALA A 163 0.68 -8.65 -17.40
N GLY A 164 -0.27 -9.56 -17.15
CA GLY A 164 -0.57 -10.71 -18.00
C GLY A 164 -1.93 -11.31 -17.63
N ASP A 165 -2.12 -12.58 -18.01
CA ASP A 165 -3.43 -13.23 -17.96
C ASP A 165 -3.48 -14.45 -17.00
N ASN A 166 -2.34 -14.81 -16.39
CA ASN A 166 -2.29 -15.92 -15.44
C ASN A 166 -2.76 -15.44 -14.06
N TRP A 167 -4.07 -15.50 -13.84
CA TRP A 167 -4.68 -15.11 -12.57
C TRP A 167 -4.33 -16.09 -11.45
N GLY A 168 -4.03 -15.57 -10.25
CA GLY A 168 -3.83 -16.41 -9.09
C GLY A 168 -3.08 -15.76 -7.93
N ILE A 169 -2.76 -16.59 -6.94
CA ILE A 169 -1.87 -16.23 -5.84
C ILE A 169 -0.43 -16.47 -6.27
N TYR A 170 0.41 -15.47 -6.00
CA TYR A 170 1.84 -15.54 -6.22
C TYR A 170 2.57 -15.41 -4.88
N VAL A 171 3.53 -16.30 -4.66
CA VAL A 171 4.53 -16.18 -3.60
C VAL A 171 5.90 -16.09 -4.25
N TYR A 172 6.69 -15.09 -3.88
CA TYR A 172 8.04 -14.92 -4.42
C TYR A 172 8.95 -14.09 -3.51
N PRO A 173 10.28 -14.18 -3.65
CA PRO A 173 11.23 -13.47 -2.81
C PRO A 173 11.03 -11.96 -2.82
N ALA A 174 11.01 -11.37 -1.63
CA ALA A 174 10.75 -9.95 -1.48
C ALA A 174 11.98 -9.06 -1.76
N ALA A 175 11.73 -7.76 -1.94
CA ALA A 175 12.73 -6.71 -2.09
C ALA A 175 13.86 -7.01 -3.11
N GLY A 176 13.54 -7.69 -4.22
CA GLY A 176 14.49 -7.96 -5.30
C GLY A 176 15.45 -9.11 -5.02
N SER A 177 15.22 -9.88 -3.96
CA SER A 177 15.87 -11.18 -3.79
C SER A 177 15.54 -12.13 -4.94
N ILE A 178 16.41 -13.12 -5.15
CA ILE A 178 16.23 -14.19 -6.13
C ILE A 178 16.37 -15.51 -5.39
N ASN A 179 15.32 -16.34 -5.46
CA ASN A 179 15.27 -17.68 -4.89
C ASN A 179 14.17 -18.47 -5.62
N GLU A 180 14.57 -19.35 -6.54
CA GLU A 180 13.65 -20.15 -7.37
C GLU A 180 12.75 -21.06 -6.54
N ALA A 181 13.25 -21.58 -5.41
CA ALA A 181 12.50 -22.52 -4.58
C ALA A 181 11.22 -21.89 -4.01
N GLU A 182 11.25 -20.58 -3.73
CA GLU A 182 10.14 -19.83 -3.14
C GLU A 182 9.30 -19.06 -4.17
N GLU A 183 9.46 -19.35 -5.47
CA GLU A 183 8.67 -18.78 -6.56
C GLU A 183 7.49 -19.70 -6.92
N ILE A 184 6.37 -19.50 -6.23
CA ILE A 184 5.18 -20.36 -6.28
C ILE A 184 4.01 -19.60 -6.90
N TYR A 185 3.30 -20.26 -7.82
CA TYR A 185 2.07 -19.78 -8.43
C TYR A 185 0.94 -20.78 -8.16
N ILE A 186 -0.16 -20.30 -7.59
CA ILE A 186 -1.39 -21.07 -7.37
C ILE A 186 -2.49 -20.48 -8.25
N PRO A 187 -3.01 -21.23 -9.25
CA PRO A 187 -3.98 -20.70 -10.21
C PRO A 187 -5.35 -20.49 -9.57
N LEU A 188 -5.92 -19.30 -9.75
CA LEU A 188 -7.31 -18.96 -9.41
C LEU A 188 -7.87 -18.09 -10.54
N ASN A 189 -9.11 -18.33 -10.96
CA ASN A 189 -9.76 -17.53 -11.99
C ASN A 189 -10.24 -16.19 -11.42
N TYR A 190 -10.30 -15.14 -12.25
CA TYR A 190 -10.86 -13.84 -11.91
C TYR A 190 -12.15 -13.56 -12.69
N SER A 191 -13.13 -12.96 -12.04
CA SER A 191 -14.31 -12.39 -12.66
C SER A 191 -14.44 -10.93 -12.22
N ASP A 192 -14.61 -10.03 -13.19
CA ASP A 192 -14.85 -8.60 -12.98
C ASP A 192 -16.31 -8.28 -12.61
N ALA A 193 -17.21 -9.27 -12.73
CA ALA A 193 -18.56 -9.13 -12.24
C ALA A 193 -18.57 -8.90 -10.72
N PRO A 194 -19.43 -8.02 -10.18
CA PRO A 194 -19.52 -7.81 -8.74
C PRO A 194 -19.86 -9.09 -7.98
N GLY A 195 -18.94 -9.54 -7.11
CA GLY A 195 -19.17 -10.62 -6.17
C GLY A 195 -19.92 -10.17 -4.91
N LYS A 196 -20.17 -11.11 -3.99
CA LYS A 196 -20.88 -10.83 -2.71
C LYS A 196 -20.17 -9.79 -1.83
N ASN A 197 -18.85 -9.72 -1.96
CA ASN A 197 -17.97 -8.84 -1.18
C ASN A 197 -17.50 -7.62 -1.98
N ALA A 198 -18.01 -7.42 -3.19
CA ALA A 198 -17.58 -6.32 -4.04
C ALA A 198 -17.81 -4.98 -3.33
N PRO A 199 -16.85 -4.04 -3.37
CA PRO A 199 -17.06 -2.69 -2.87
C PRO A 199 -18.28 -2.05 -3.55
N ALA A 200 -18.95 -1.16 -2.82
CA ALA A 200 -20.02 -0.37 -3.40
C ALA A 200 -19.48 0.40 -4.63
N PRO A 201 -20.25 0.46 -5.75
CA PRO A 201 -19.84 1.22 -6.92
C PRO A 201 -19.48 2.67 -6.57
N SER A 202 -18.52 3.25 -7.28
CA SER A 202 -18.13 4.65 -7.10
C SER A 202 -18.75 5.53 -8.19
N SER A 203 -19.04 6.79 -7.89
CA SER A 203 -19.55 7.81 -8.81
C SER A 203 -18.92 9.18 -8.58
N GLU A 204 -19.06 10.06 -9.56
CA GLU A 204 -18.39 11.37 -9.60
C GLU A 204 -19.19 12.48 -8.91
N ASP A 205 -19.63 12.26 -7.67
CA ASP A 205 -20.65 13.13 -7.07
C ASP A 205 -20.10 14.42 -6.44
N LEU A 206 -18.85 14.40 -5.95
CA LEU A 206 -18.15 15.59 -5.47
C LEU A 206 -16.79 15.73 -6.15
N VAL A 207 -16.74 16.56 -7.20
CA VAL A 207 -15.57 16.68 -8.09
C VAL A 207 -14.71 17.88 -7.70
N ILE A 208 -13.42 17.62 -7.51
CA ILE A 208 -12.43 18.58 -7.00
C ILE A 208 -11.19 18.57 -7.89
N SER A 209 -10.73 19.75 -8.29
CA SER A 209 -9.43 19.88 -8.99
C SER A 209 -8.27 19.77 -7.99
N VAL A 210 -7.36 18.85 -8.27
CA VAL A 210 -6.11 18.62 -7.51
C VAL A 210 -4.86 18.86 -8.36
N SER A 211 -5.01 19.48 -9.53
CA SER A 211 -3.94 19.69 -10.52
C SER A 211 -2.68 20.34 -9.95
N ALA A 212 -2.82 21.24 -8.97
CA ALA A 212 -1.67 21.86 -8.31
C ALA A 212 -0.90 20.85 -7.43
N LEU A 213 -1.62 20.02 -6.67
CA LEU A 213 -1.03 18.97 -5.83
C LEU A 213 -0.35 17.92 -6.70
N GLU A 214 -1.03 17.44 -7.74
CA GLU A 214 -0.47 16.44 -8.64
C GLU A 214 0.83 16.91 -9.30
N LYS A 215 0.92 18.17 -9.73
CA LYS A 215 2.18 18.75 -10.25
C LYS A 215 3.30 18.75 -9.22
N VAL A 216 3.01 19.16 -7.98
CA VAL A 216 4.00 19.24 -6.90
C VAL A 216 4.49 17.84 -6.52
N PHE A 217 3.57 16.92 -6.25
CA PHE A 217 3.90 15.58 -5.78
C PHE A 217 4.42 14.66 -6.89
N GLY A 218 3.99 14.87 -8.13
CA GLY A 218 4.60 14.25 -9.31
C GLY A 218 6.08 14.61 -9.46
N ALA A 219 6.46 15.86 -9.22
CA ALA A 219 7.87 16.28 -9.22
C ALA A 219 8.70 15.65 -8.08
N LEU A 220 8.05 15.21 -6.99
CA LEU A 220 8.65 14.50 -5.87
C LEU A 220 8.64 12.97 -6.04
N GLY A 221 8.23 12.47 -7.21
CA GLY A 221 8.17 11.04 -7.52
C GLY A 221 7.05 10.30 -6.79
N GLY A 222 6.01 11.00 -6.34
CA GLY A 222 4.75 10.42 -5.92
C GLY A 222 3.59 10.94 -6.77
N GLY A 223 2.43 11.16 -6.16
CA GLY A 223 1.24 11.59 -6.88
C GLY A 223 0.02 11.74 -5.98
N VAL A 224 -1.13 11.99 -6.62
CA VAL A 224 -2.44 11.98 -5.99
C VAL A 224 -3.18 10.77 -6.54
N THR A 225 -3.71 9.92 -5.65
CA THR A 225 -4.46 8.72 -6.07
C THR A 225 -5.79 8.62 -5.33
N ALA A 226 -6.85 8.19 -6.03
CA ALA A 226 -8.19 8.02 -5.48
C ALA A 226 -8.54 6.55 -5.28
N LYS A 227 -9.16 6.22 -4.14
CA LYS A 227 -9.50 4.84 -3.74
C LYS A 227 -10.79 4.80 -2.92
N ASN A 228 -11.30 3.58 -2.67
CA ASN A 228 -12.30 3.29 -1.64
C ASN A 228 -13.56 4.16 -1.69
N GLY A 229 -14.09 4.42 -2.89
CA GLY A 229 -15.23 5.32 -3.11
C GLY A 229 -14.86 6.66 -3.74
N ALA A 230 -13.57 6.95 -3.94
CA ALA A 230 -13.13 8.07 -4.76
C ALA A 230 -12.69 7.58 -6.15
N LEU A 231 -12.78 8.47 -7.15
CA LEU A 231 -12.34 8.22 -8.53
C LEU A 231 -11.35 9.30 -8.98
N GLU A 232 -10.62 8.99 -10.05
CA GLU A 232 -9.83 9.92 -10.86
C GLU A 232 -10.46 10.00 -12.26
N PRO A 233 -11.47 10.86 -12.48
CA PRO A 233 -12.17 10.95 -13.77
C PRO A 233 -11.23 11.35 -14.92
N GLU A 234 -10.29 12.24 -14.61
CA GLU A 234 -9.27 12.74 -15.52
C GLU A 234 -8.05 13.25 -14.74
N ALA A 235 -6.93 13.47 -15.44
CA ALA A 235 -5.71 13.96 -14.83
C ALA A 235 -5.94 15.31 -14.12
N GLY A 236 -5.49 15.43 -12.87
CA GLY A 236 -5.65 16.63 -12.07
C GLY A 236 -7.02 16.79 -11.43
N VAL A 237 -7.87 15.76 -11.46
CA VAL A 237 -9.23 15.78 -10.91
C VAL A 237 -9.47 14.51 -10.09
N VAL A 238 -10.07 14.69 -8.91
CA VAL A 238 -10.59 13.59 -8.09
C VAL A 238 -12.07 13.81 -7.82
N SER A 239 -12.80 12.72 -7.59
CA SER A 239 -14.19 12.79 -7.12
C SER A 239 -14.42 11.90 -5.91
N PHE A 240 -15.40 12.26 -5.07
CA PHE A 240 -15.91 11.41 -4.00
C PHE A 240 -17.34 10.98 -4.31
N THR A 241 -17.68 9.75 -3.92
CA THR A 241 -19.02 9.20 -4.15
C THR A 241 -19.98 9.62 -3.06
N ARG A 242 -21.21 9.98 -3.41
CA ARG A 242 -22.26 10.35 -2.47
C ARG A 242 -22.58 9.18 -1.54
N ASP A 243 -22.60 9.46 -0.24
CA ASP A 243 -22.83 8.47 0.81
C ASP A 243 -24.27 8.60 1.34
N ASN A 244 -25.23 8.10 0.57
CA ASN A 244 -26.66 8.19 0.87
C ASN A 244 -27.12 7.36 2.09
N ASP A 245 -26.30 6.41 2.52
CA ASP A 245 -26.64 5.47 3.61
C ASP A 245 -26.15 5.97 4.98
N ASN A 246 -25.44 7.10 5.03
CA ASN A 246 -24.89 7.66 6.26
C ASN A 246 -25.90 8.54 6.99
N SER A 247 -26.84 7.90 7.68
CA SER A 247 -27.89 8.57 8.44
C SER A 247 -27.41 9.45 9.59
N ASP A 248 -26.15 9.29 10.00
CA ASP A 248 -25.56 10.00 11.13
C ASP A 248 -24.88 11.33 10.72
N ALA A 249 -24.78 11.61 9.42
CA ALA A 249 -24.27 12.87 8.94
C ALA A 249 -25.34 13.97 9.03
N GLU A 250 -25.06 15.06 9.74
CA GLU A 250 -25.94 16.24 9.80
C GLU A 250 -26.00 17.04 8.47
N GLY A 251 -25.29 16.58 7.43
CA GLY A 251 -25.14 17.25 6.15
C GLY A 251 -24.90 16.26 5.00
N GLU A 252 -24.45 16.78 3.87
CA GLU A 252 -24.16 15.95 2.70
C GLU A 252 -22.86 15.18 2.90
N SER A 253 -22.93 13.86 3.00
CA SER A 253 -21.79 12.97 3.14
C SER A 253 -21.35 12.37 1.82
N TYR A 254 -20.04 12.18 1.71
CA TYR A 254 -19.41 11.48 0.61
C TYR A 254 -18.41 10.47 1.16
N ARG A 255 -18.20 9.37 0.46
CA ARG A 255 -17.20 8.33 0.74
C ARG A 255 -16.07 8.39 -0.28
N GLY A 256 -14.90 7.93 0.12
CA GLY A 256 -13.72 7.89 -0.73
C GLY A 256 -12.47 8.38 -0.01
N GLU A 257 -11.32 7.97 -0.53
CA GLU A 257 -10.00 8.34 -0.02
C GLU A 257 -9.16 8.91 -1.14
N VAL A 258 -8.53 10.06 -0.88
CA VAL A 258 -7.55 10.67 -1.78
C VAL A 258 -6.20 10.67 -1.07
N HIS A 259 -5.26 9.91 -1.63
CA HIS A 259 -3.93 9.69 -1.11
C HIS A 259 -2.94 10.58 -1.86
N ILE A 260 -2.29 11.48 -1.12
CA ILE A 260 -1.23 12.36 -1.59
C ILE A 260 0.09 11.78 -1.12
N THR A 261 0.95 11.39 -2.05
CA THR A 261 2.18 10.66 -1.75
C THR A 261 3.40 11.32 -2.38
N ALA A 262 4.56 11.15 -1.75
CA ALA A 262 5.87 11.39 -2.35
C ALA A 262 6.68 10.09 -2.36
N LYS A 263 7.81 10.08 -3.11
CA LYS A 263 8.68 8.92 -3.19
C LYS A 263 9.09 8.41 -1.80
N PHE A 264 9.15 7.09 -1.65
CA PHE A 264 9.48 6.39 -0.39
C PHE A 264 8.54 6.70 0.79
N SER A 265 7.32 7.15 0.50
CA SER A 265 6.35 7.56 1.54
C SER A 265 6.90 8.70 2.42
N LEU A 266 7.83 9.51 1.91
CA LEU A 266 8.33 10.72 2.58
C LEU A 266 7.19 11.69 2.91
N VAL A 267 6.17 11.67 2.07
CA VAL A 267 4.86 12.24 2.35
C VAL A 267 3.85 11.14 2.06
N HIS A 268 2.92 10.95 2.98
CA HIS A 268 1.69 10.22 2.80
C HIS A 268 0.61 10.93 3.62
N VAL A 269 -0.19 11.75 2.95
CA VAL A 269 -1.35 12.43 3.51
C VAL A 269 -2.59 11.86 2.85
N VAL A 270 -3.62 11.59 3.63
CA VAL A 270 -4.92 11.14 3.13
C VAL A 270 -5.96 12.20 3.50
N VAL A 271 -6.87 12.46 2.56
CA VAL A 271 -8.13 13.16 2.79
C VAL A 271 -9.24 12.16 2.49
N ARG A 272 -10.14 11.92 3.43
CA ARG A 272 -11.23 10.96 3.26
C ARG A 272 -12.57 11.46 3.76
N ASN A 273 -13.62 10.87 3.19
CA ASN A 273 -15.00 11.01 3.62
C ASN A 273 -15.44 12.47 3.87
N PRO A 274 -15.38 13.34 2.83
CA PRO A 274 -15.75 14.72 2.97
C PRO A 274 -17.24 14.87 3.26
N ARG A 275 -17.57 15.94 3.98
CA ARG A 275 -18.93 16.34 4.34
C ARG A 275 -19.13 17.82 4.05
N ILE A 276 -20.34 18.17 3.65
CA ILE A 276 -20.76 19.56 3.51
C ILE A 276 -21.83 19.82 4.56
N GLU A 277 -21.50 20.69 5.51
CA GLU A 277 -22.28 20.91 6.72
C GLU A 277 -22.34 22.40 7.08
N GLU A 278 -23.28 22.76 7.96
CA GLU A 278 -23.43 24.13 8.44
C GLU A 278 -22.34 24.45 9.48
N GLY A 279 -21.58 25.51 9.23
CA GLY A 279 -20.59 26.05 10.15
C GLY A 279 -21.04 27.37 10.79
N PRO A 280 -20.25 27.93 11.73
CA PRO A 280 -20.61 29.14 12.47
C PRO A 280 -20.88 30.38 11.60
N THR A 281 -20.27 30.45 10.42
CA THR A 281 -20.34 31.58 9.50
C THR A 281 -20.96 31.22 8.14
N GLY A 282 -21.59 30.05 8.03
CA GLY A 282 -22.12 29.48 6.79
C GLY A 282 -21.57 28.09 6.51
N LYS A 283 -21.87 27.55 5.32
CA LYS A 283 -21.48 26.19 4.94
C LYS A 283 -19.97 26.00 4.89
N ILE A 284 -19.52 24.87 5.41
CA ILE A 284 -18.13 24.42 5.40
C ILE A 284 -18.04 23.02 4.81
N ILE A 285 -16.86 22.69 4.30
CA ILE A 285 -16.49 21.35 3.91
C ILE A 285 -15.53 20.82 4.96
N THR A 286 -15.90 19.72 5.62
CA THR A 286 -15.01 18.98 6.51
C THR A 286 -14.61 17.66 5.89
N ALA A 287 -13.46 17.13 6.27
CA ALA A 287 -13.01 15.80 5.89
C ALA A 287 -12.18 15.22 7.02
N GLU A 288 -12.05 13.89 7.04
CA GLU A 288 -11.01 13.27 7.84
C GLU A 288 -9.67 13.45 7.12
N VAL A 289 -8.70 14.06 7.80
CA VAL A 289 -7.38 14.38 7.24
C VAL A 289 -6.31 13.78 8.14
N SER A 290 -5.23 13.28 7.53
CA SER A 290 -4.04 12.82 8.25
C SER A 290 -3.53 13.88 9.22
N GLN A 291 -3.24 13.49 10.47
CA GLN A 291 -2.70 14.39 11.49
C GLN A 291 -1.22 14.73 11.29
N GLY A 292 -0.54 14.02 10.38
CA GLY A 292 0.86 14.23 10.02
C GLY A 292 1.07 14.14 8.50
N TYR A 293 2.25 14.57 8.05
CA TYR A 293 2.58 14.55 6.62
C TYR A 293 2.97 13.15 6.12
N ASP A 294 3.29 12.22 7.02
CA ASP A 294 3.84 10.90 6.75
C ASP A 294 3.02 9.77 7.42
N VAL A 295 1.78 10.08 7.82
CA VAL A 295 0.95 9.15 8.62
C VAL A 295 -0.06 8.33 7.81
N GLY A 296 -0.36 8.78 6.59
CA GLY A 296 -1.39 8.18 5.76
C GLY A 296 -2.72 8.06 6.51
N PRO A 297 -3.48 6.96 6.33
CA PRO A 297 -4.77 6.78 6.98
C PRO A 297 -4.72 6.29 8.45
N ASP A 298 -3.54 6.21 9.10
CA ASP A 298 -3.43 5.67 10.48
C ASP A 298 -4.03 6.60 11.55
N GLU A 299 -3.76 7.88 11.39
CA GLU A 299 -4.07 8.91 12.39
C GLU A 299 -4.78 10.03 11.66
N MET A 300 -6.11 10.04 11.79
CA MET A 300 -6.99 10.92 11.04
C MET A 300 -7.79 11.77 12.03
N GLU A 301 -8.02 13.03 11.67
CA GLU A 301 -8.89 13.93 12.41
C GLU A 301 -9.89 14.57 11.44
N ARG A 302 -11.17 14.64 11.83
CA ARG A 302 -12.17 15.39 11.07
C ARG A 302 -11.97 16.87 11.31
N MET A 303 -11.66 17.63 10.25
CA MET A 303 -11.44 19.07 10.32
C MET A 303 -11.99 19.82 9.11
N PRO A 304 -12.25 21.14 9.24
CA PRO A 304 -12.59 21.98 8.10
C PRO A 304 -11.43 22.06 7.10
N ILE A 305 -11.74 21.75 5.84
CA ILE A 305 -10.80 21.83 4.71
C ILE A 305 -11.12 22.99 3.77
N ALA A 306 -12.37 23.45 3.74
CA ALA A 306 -12.77 24.62 2.96
C ALA A 306 -14.00 25.31 3.54
N ALA A 307 -14.12 26.62 3.31
CA ALA A 307 -15.39 27.33 3.48
C ALA A 307 -16.09 27.48 2.13
N VAL A 308 -17.41 27.33 2.11
CA VAL A 308 -18.24 27.57 0.92
C VAL A 308 -18.61 29.07 0.90
N VAL A 309 -18.07 29.79 -0.08
CA VAL A 309 -18.23 31.24 -0.23
C VAL A 309 -19.52 31.56 -0.99
N ASN A 310 -19.83 30.78 -2.02
CA ASN A 310 -21.04 30.92 -2.83
C ASN A 310 -21.41 29.58 -3.47
N SER A 311 -22.65 29.46 -3.94
CA SER A 311 -23.15 28.31 -4.71
C SER A 311 -23.91 28.79 -5.93
N ASP A 312 -23.62 28.23 -7.10
CA ASP A 312 -24.35 28.47 -8.35
C ASP A 312 -24.74 27.13 -8.98
N GLY A 313 -26.00 26.74 -8.79
CA GLY A 313 -26.50 25.42 -9.17
C GLY A 313 -25.70 24.30 -8.51
N ASP A 314 -25.02 23.52 -9.34
CA ASP A 314 -24.19 22.37 -8.97
C ASP A 314 -22.73 22.77 -8.69
N GLN A 315 -22.37 24.06 -8.70
CA GLN A 315 -21.02 24.51 -8.39
C GLN A 315 -20.93 25.23 -7.04
N LEU A 316 -19.94 24.84 -6.24
CA LEU A 316 -19.55 25.48 -5.01
C LEU A 316 -18.28 26.29 -5.23
N ILE A 317 -18.33 27.58 -4.97
CA ILE A 317 -17.14 28.43 -4.90
C ILE A 317 -16.61 28.34 -3.48
N THR A 318 -15.42 27.78 -3.31
CA THR A 318 -14.82 27.54 -1.99
C THR A 318 -13.48 28.22 -1.83
N THR A 319 -12.95 28.23 -0.60
CA THR A 319 -11.61 28.77 -0.30
C THR A 319 -10.47 27.98 -0.96
N ILE A 320 -10.73 26.75 -1.43
CA ILE A 320 -9.74 25.90 -2.11
C ILE A 320 -9.96 25.82 -3.63
N GLY A 321 -10.89 26.63 -4.16
CA GLY A 321 -11.25 26.64 -5.58
C GLY A 321 -12.71 26.25 -5.81
N THR A 322 -13.04 25.98 -7.05
CA THR A 322 -14.39 25.56 -7.45
C THR A 322 -14.52 24.04 -7.31
N ILE A 323 -15.63 23.60 -6.71
CA ILE A 323 -16.00 22.19 -6.53
C ILE A 323 -17.34 21.97 -7.23
N SER A 324 -17.47 20.88 -7.99
CA SER A 324 -18.76 20.52 -8.62
C SER A 324 -19.44 19.41 -7.82
N GLN A 325 -20.73 19.60 -7.54
CA GLN A 325 -21.63 18.60 -6.98
C GLN A 325 -22.45 18.00 -8.12
N ILE A 326 -22.15 16.77 -8.53
CA ILE A 326 -22.96 16.05 -9.50
C ILE A 326 -24.01 15.26 -8.71
N ARG A 327 -25.29 15.48 -9.02
CA ARG A 327 -26.42 14.87 -8.31
C ARG A 327 -26.99 13.67 -9.05
#